data_AF-A0A178ANP6-F1
#
_entry.id   AF-A0A178ANP6-F1
#
_cell.length_a   1.000
_cell.length_b   1.000
_cell.length_c   1.000
_cell.angle_alpha   90.00
_cell.angle_beta   90.00
_cell.angle_gamma   90.00
#
_symmetry.space_group_name_H-M   'P 1'
#
loop_
_entity.id
_entity.type
_entity.pdbx_description
1 polymer ?
#
loop_
_entity_poly.entity_id
_entity_poly.type
_entity_poly.pdbx_seq_one_letter_code
_entity_poly.pdbx_strand_id
1 'polypeptide(L)'
;MRKDSTIEAVHEIVVQEAQHLFPNGGWDVHHHIFEPSRFQYSPDRHLTPPAASIQQYLEWKFRLGLTNSVLTHGLSYGDDCTSLRAFVPELGKSTTLGIGVIDPSTITPDELRSMHEAGIRGIRVNLYKYNAMHDVGRQKVALREHAAVLKRHCREWSMAFTHIHPEFWQELTPVAEEIVASGIALVTDHFALLKAASMLPEEYRADITSQPGFADIISLVRSGALYVKISAPYRISELAPDYEDVRPLVTALVEANPERILWGSDWPHTPRMKVRSKEEAAQETPYLMVDDRRWLRQLKSWLTDEQWDAIMVKNPRALYGQ
;
A
#
# COMPACT_ATOMS: atom_id res chain seq x y z
N MET A 1 -4.02 2.06 -46.37
CA MET A 1 -3.50 1.93 -44.99
C MET A 1 -3.93 0.57 -44.46
N ARG A 2 -3.05 -0.44 -44.53
CA ARG A 2 -3.26 -1.69 -43.78
C ARG A 2 -2.90 -1.36 -42.33
N LYS A 3 -3.89 -1.32 -41.44
CA LYS A 3 -3.61 -1.36 -40.00
C LYS A 3 -2.95 -2.72 -39.71
N ASP A 4 -1.85 -2.71 -38.97
CA ASP A 4 -1.08 -3.91 -38.66
C ASP A 4 -1.92 -4.89 -37.84
N SER A 5 -2.43 -5.93 -38.50
CA SER A 5 -3.23 -7.01 -37.92
C SER A 5 -2.54 -7.74 -36.77
N THR A 6 -1.21 -7.64 -36.70
CA THR A 6 -0.37 -8.20 -35.63
C THR A 6 -0.51 -7.41 -34.32
N ILE A 7 -0.69 -6.09 -34.38
CA ILE A 7 -0.86 -5.25 -33.18
C ILE A 7 -2.25 -5.47 -32.59
N GLU A 8 -3.28 -5.57 -33.42
CA GLU A 8 -4.65 -5.86 -32.99
C GLU A 8 -4.76 -7.26 -32.34
N ALA A 9 -4.13 -8.27 -32.93
CA ALA A 9 -4.11 -9.63 -32.35
C ALA A 9 -3.35 -9.72 -31.01
N VAL A 10 -2.20 -9.03 -30.89
CA VAL A 10 -1.45 -8.96 -29.61
C VAL A 10 -2.25 -8.19 -28.56
N HIS A 11 -2.94 -7.12 -28.95
CA HIS A 11 -3.82 -6.37 -28.06
C HIS A 11 -4.99 -7.24 -27.56
N GLU A 12 -5.60 -8.02 -28.44
CA GLU A 12 -6.72 -8.91 -28.10
C GLU A 12 -6.30 -10.05 -27.16
N ILE A 13 -5.12 -10.65 -27.37
CA ILE A 13 -4.56 -11.68 -26.47
C ILE A 13 -4.22 -11.10 -25.09
N VAL A 14 -3.60 -9.91 -25.04
CA VAL A 14 -3.28 -9.23 -23.76
C VAL A 14 -4.56 -8.89 -22.98
N VAL A 15 -5.62 -8.45 -23.67
CA VAL A 15 -6.92 -8.16 -23.06
C VAL A 15 -7.61 -9.44 -22.57
N GLN A 16 -7.56 -10.53 -23.34
CA GLN A 16 -8.12 -11.83 -22.93
C GLN A 16 -7.40 -12.44 -21.72
N GLU A 17 -6.06 -12.39 -21.67
CA GLU A 17 -5.30 -12.84 -20.49
C GLU A 17 -5.55 -11.96 -19.25
N ALA A 18 -5.70 -10.65 -19.43
CA ALA A 18 -5.98 -9.71 -18.36
C ALA A 18 -7.39 -9.92 -17.75
N GLN A 19 -8.39 -10.20 -18.61
CA GLN A 19 -9.74 -10.58 -18.18
C GLN A 19 -9.76 -11.88 -17.38
N HIS A 20 -8.79 -12.79 -17.60
CA HIS A 20 -8.69 -14.03 -16.84
C HIS A 20 -8.20 -13.83 -15.40
N LEU A 21 -7.29 -12.88 -15.15
CA LEU A 21 -6.82 -12.59 -13.80
C LEU A 21 -7.86 -11.85 -12.97
N PHE A 22 -8.62 -10.93 -13.56
CA PHE A 22 -9.55 -10.06 -12.85
C PHE A 22 -10.97 -10.10 -13.45
N PRO A 23 -11.68 -11.25 -13.36
CA PRO A 23 -12.97 -11.43 -14.03
C PRO A 23 -14.05 -10.44 -13.58
N ASN A 24 -13.97 -9.92 -12.34
CA ASN A 24 -14.90 -8.95 -11.77
C ASN A 24 -14.30 -7.53 -11.65
N GLY A 25 -13.23 -7.26 -12.39
CA GLY A 25 -12.35 -6.11 -12.19
C GLY A 25 -11.35 -6.34 -11.04
N GLY A 26 -10.53 -5.33 -10.76
CA GLY A 26 -9.47 -5.42 -9.76
C GLY A 26 -9.02 -4.06 -9.25
N TRP A 27 -8.67 -4.01 -7.97
CA TRP A 27 -8.14 -2.83 -7.30
C TRP A 27 -6.65 -2.95 -7.06
N ASP A 28 -5.91 -1.89 -7.39
CA ASP A 28 -4.58 -1.65 -6.85
C ASP A 28 -4.66 -0.63 -5.71
N VAL A 29 -4.60 -1.07 -4.45
CA VAL A 29 -4.78 -0.17 -3.30
C VAL A 29 -3.51 0.49 -2.78
N HIS A 30 -2.39 0.34 -3.49
CA HIS A 30 -1.13 0.96 -3.10
C HIS A 30 -0.26 1.21 -4.33
N HIS A 31 -0.28 2.43 -4.83
CA HIS A 31 0.69 2.92 -5.81
C HIS A 31 0.98 4.40 -5.57
N HIS A 32 1.97 4.92 -6.28
CA HIS A 32 2.42 6.30 -6.22
C HIS A 32 2.59 6.88 -7.62
N ILE A 33 2.36 8.18 -7.76
CA ILE A 33 2.72 8.95 -8.95
C ILE A 33 3.84 9.92 -8.57
N PHE A 34 4.82 10.07 -9.46
CA PHE A 34 5.95 10.97 -9.27
C PHE A 34 6.18 11.81 -10.53
N GLU A 35 5.76 13.08 -10.53
CA GLU A 35 5.99 14.03 -11.61
C GLU A 35 6.73 15.29 -11.10
N PRO A 36 8.05 15.20 -10.81
CA PRO A 36 8.83 16.28 -10.21
C PRO A 36 8.90 17.56 -11.06
N SER A 37 8.61 17.47 -12.36
CA SER A 37 8.50 18.61 -13.27
C SER A 37 7.24 19.46 -13.06
N ARG A 38 6.17 18.89 -12.47
CA ARG A 38 4.92 19.59 -12.14
C ARG A 38 4.86 20.00 -10.68
N PHE A 39 5.32 19.12 -9.79
CA PHE A 39 5.31 19.33 -8.34
C PHE A 39 6.69 18.99 -7.80
N GLN A 40 7.35 19.93 -7.13
CA GLN A 40 8.69 19.68 -6.61
C GLN A 40 8.66 18.69 -5.44
N TYR A 41 9.68 17.85 -5.34
CA TYR A 41 9.86 17.04 -4.14
C TYR A 41 10.21 17.90 -2.93
N SER A 42 9.84 17.43 -1.75
CA SER A 42 10.18 18.09 -0.49
C SER A 42 11.70 18.09 -0.25
N PRO A 43 12.28 19.15 0.32
CA PRO A 43 13.66 19.14 0.79
C PRO A 43 13.92 18.08 1.89
N ASP A 44 12.90 17.70 2.64
CA ASP A 44 12.98 16.70 3.74
C ASP A 44 12.49 15.31 3.33
N ARG A 45 12.47 15.04 2.02
CA ARG A 45 12.10 13.72 1.47
C ARG A 45 12.97 12.59 2.02
N HIS A 46 12.35 11.44 2.25
CA HIS A 46 13.03 10.21 2.68
C HIS A 46 13.71 9.44 1.52
N LEU A 47 13.41 9.81 0.28
CA LEU A 47 13.87 9.20 -0.97
C LEU A 47 13.64 10.17 -2.14
N THR A 48 14.53 10.17 -3.14
CA THR A 48 14.30 10.81 -4.45
C THR A 48 14.02 9.74 -5.50
N PRO A 49 12.76 9.51 -5.90
CA PRO A 49 12.44 8.59 -6.99
C PRO A 49 12.51 9.30 -8.36
N PRO A 50 12.84 8.59 -9.45
CA PRO A 50 12.70 9.10 -10.82
C PRO A 50 11.26 9.51 -11.15
N ALA A 51 11.03 10.16 -12.29
CA ALA A 51 9.66 10.41 -12.74
C ALA A 51 8.91 9.08 -13.05
N ALA A 52 7.65 9.00 -12.64
CA ALA A 52 6.71 7.93 -12.88
C ALA A 52 5.32 8.55 -13.07
N SER A 53 4.93 8.72 -14.34
CA SER A 53 3.80 9.57 -14.73
C SER A 53 2.44 8.87 -14.61
N ILE A 54 1.37 9.68 -14.58
CA ILE A 54 -0.01 9.17 -14.65
C ILE A 54 -0.21 8.32 -15.89
N GLN A 55 0.31 8.75 -17.04
CA GLN A 55 0.17 8.02 -18.29
C GLN A 55 0.82 6.64 -18.20
N GLN A 56 2.04 6.56 -17.66
CA GLN A 56 2.75 5.28 -17.47
C GLN A 56 1.98 4.34 -16.55
N TYR A 57 1.40 4.86 -15.46
CA TYR A 57 0.56 4.08 -14.57
C TYR A 57 -0.71 3.59 -15.25
N LEU A 58 -1.43 4.44 -15.98
CA LEU A 58 -2.67 4.04 -16.68
C LEU A 58 -2.40 2.95 -17.73
N GLU A 59 -1.31 3.05 -18.48
CA GLU A 59 -0.90 2.02 -19.43
C GLU A 59 -0.53 0.71 -18.73
N TRP A 60 0.22 0.77 -17.62
CA TRP A 60 0.55 -0.41 -16.81
C TRP A 60 -0.69 -1.07 -16.20
N LYS A 61 -1.58 -0.27 -15.60
CA LYS A 61 -2.85 -0.68 -14.98
C LYS A 61 -3.75 -1.37 -16.00
N PHE A 62 -3.88 -0.78 -17.20
CA PHE A 62 -4.66 -1.35 -18.31
C PHE A 62 -4.09 -2.70 -18.76
N ARG A 63 -2.76 -2.80 -18.96
CA ARG A 63 -2.11 -4.06 -19.39
C ARG A 63 -2.23 -5.20 -18.38
N LEU A 64 -2.45 -4.91 -17.10
CA LEU A 64 -2.70 -5.92 -16.07
C LEU A 64 -4.19 -6.28 -15.95
N GLY A 65 -5.12 -5.44 -16.43
CA GLY A 65 -6.56 -5.66 -16.30
C GLY A 65 -7.17 -5.08 -15.03
N LEU A 66 -6.47 -4.16 -14.36
CA LEU A 66 -6.95 -3.49 -13.15
C LEU A 66 -7.91 -2.35 -13.53
N THR A 67 -9.00 -2.22 -12.78
CA THR A 67 -10.06 -1.26 -13.08
C THR A 67 -10.07 -0.09 -12.09
N ASN A 68 -9.69 -0.33 -10.84
CA ASN A 68 -9.73 0.66 -9.77
C ASN A 68 -8.36 0.82 -9.12
N SER A 69 -8.13 1.96 -8.47
CA SER A 69 -6.90 2.17 -7.72
C SER A 69 -7.07 3.09 -6.52
N VAL A 70 -6.17 2.98 -5.55
CA VAL A 70 -6.02 3.93 -4.45
C VAL A 70 -4.62 4.51 -4.52
N LEU A 71 -4.53 5.77 -4.99
CA LEU A 71 -3.28 6.50 -5.07
C LEU A 71 -2.87 6.93 -3.66
N THR A 72 -1.74 6.40 -3.19
CA THR A 72 -1.17 6.79 -1.90
C THR A 72 -0.19 7.95 -2.11
N HIS A 73 -0.25 8.96 -1.24
CA HIS A 73 0.66 10.10 -1.29
C HIS A 73 2.11 9.63 -1.27
N GLY A 74 2.89 10.10 -2.25
CA GLY A 74 4.32 9.86 -2.28
C GLY A 74 4.99 10.69 -1.19
N LEU A 75 5.52 10.06 -0.14
CA LEU A 75 6.18 10.76 0.97
C LEU A 75 7.42 11.57 0.54
N SER A 76 7.89 11.42 -0.71
CA SER A 76 8.90 12.29 -1.33
C SER A 76 8.41 13.71 -1.58
N TYR A 77 7.09 13.94 -1.62
CA TYR A 77 6.48 15.26 -1.64
C TYR A 77 6.34 15.90 -0.26
N GLY A 78 6.74 15.21 0.82
CA GLY A 78 6.54 15.69 2.19
C GLY A 78 5.08 15.62 2.61
N ASP A 79 4.60 16.64 3.32
CA ASP A 79 3.23 16.78 3.81
C ASP A 79 2.29 17.54 2.86
N ASP A 80 2.82 18.11 1.77
CA ASP A 80 2.03 18.80 0.77
C ASP A 80 1.27 17.80 -0.13
N CYS A 81 -0.04 17.66 0.10
CA CYS A 81 -0.94 16.84 -0.71
C CYS A 81 -1.45 17.52 -2.00
N THR A 82 -0.89 18.66 -2.41
CA THR A 82 -1.31 19.37 -3.63
C THR A 82 -1.18 18.48 -4.88
N SER A 83 -0.08 17.74 -5.00
CA SER A 83 0.13 16.80 -6.11
C SER A 83 -0.92 15.68 -6.10
N LEU A 84 -1.17 15.07 -4.95
CA LEU A 84 -2.20 14.03 -4.79
C LEU A 84 -3.58 14.52 -5.22
N ARG A 85 -3.98 15.73 -4.80
CA ARG A 85 -5.28 16.33 -5.12
C ARG A 85 -5.45 16.64 -6.61
N ALA A 86 -4.35 16.88 -7.33
CA ALA A 86 -4.36 17.00 -8.79
C ALA A 86 -4.41 15.63 -9.48
N PHE A 87 -3.61 14.67 -9.00
CA PHE A 87 -3.46 13.37 -9.66
C PHE A 87 -4.67 12.45 -9.53
N VAL A 88 -5.37 12.44 -8.38
CA VAL A 88 -6.54 11.56 -8.16
C VAL A 88 -7.64 11.79 -9.22
N PRO A 89 -8.07 13.05 -9.48
CA PRO A 89 -9.01 13.33 -10.57
C PRO A 89 -8.53 12.93 -11.96
N GLU A 90 -7.24 13.16 -12.27
CA GLU A 90 -6.61 12.83 -13.56
C GLU A 90 -6.55 11.32 -13.81
N LEU A 91 -6.39 10.52 -12.75
CA LEU A 91 -6.46 9.06 -12.78
C LEU A 91 -7.89 8.50 -12.90
N GLY A 92 -8.91 9.36 -12.82
CA GLY A 92 -10.32 9.00 -12.97
C GLY A 92 -11.11 9.03 -11.67
N LYS A 93 -11.97 10.05 -11.52
CA LYS A 93 -12.78 10.32 -10.30
C LYS A 93 -13.68 9.17 -9.84
N SER A 94 -14.14 8.32 -10.75
CA SER A 94 -15.03 7.18 -10.42
C SER A 94 -14.29 5.87 -10.16
N THR A 95 -12.99 5.83 -10.45
CA THR A 95 -12.17 4.60 -10.41
C THR A 95 -10.92 4.75 -9.52
N THR A 96 -10.65 5.96 -9.03
CA THR A 96 -9.46 6.26 -8.24
C THR A 96 -9.82 7.06 -7.01
N LEU A 97 -9.31 6.61 -5.86
CA LEU A 97 -9.38 7.31 -4.58
C LEU A 97 -7.97 7.65 -4.10
N GLY A 98 -7.87 8.51 -3.09
CA GLY A 98 -6.59 8.97 -2.53
C GLY A 98 -6.38 8.58 -1.07
N ILE A 99 -5.12 8.35 -0.70
CA ILE A 99 -4.64 8.32 0.69
C ILE A 99 -3.64 9.45 0.87
N GLY A 100 -4.03 10.46 1.63
CA GLY A 100 -3.21 11.64 1.89
C GLY A 100 -2.24 11.45 3.05
N VAL A 101 -1.64 12.56 3.44
CA VAL A 101 -0.97 12.73 4.73
C VAL A 101 -1.50 14.02 5.36
N ILE A 102 -1.42 14.13 6.68
CA ILE A 102 -1.82 15.32 7.40
C ILE A 102 -0.77 15.63 8.46
N ASP A 103 -0.77 16.87 8.94
CA ASP A 103 -0.14 17.22 10.20
C ASP A 103 -1.25 17.46 11.24
N PRO A 104 -1.37 16.62 12.28
CA PRO A 104 -2.42 16.77 13.28
C PRO A 104 -2.41 18.11 14.02
N SER A 105 -1.29 18.82 14.03
CA SER A 105 -1.14 20.10 14.72
C SER A 105 -1.62 21.31 13.92
N THR A 106 -1.67 21.22 12.58
CA THR A 106 -1.99 22.35 11.71
C THR A 106 -3.17 22.10 10.78
N ILE A 107 -3.54 20.84 10.53
CA ILE A 107 -4.63 20.50 9.62
C ILE A 107 -5.96 21.12 10.06
N THR A 108 -6.65 21.76 9.12
CA THR A 108 -7.95 22.39 9.38
C THR A 108 -9.12 21.53 8.87
N PRO A 109 -10.33 21.70 9.43
CA PRO A 109 -11.53 21.05 8.90
C PRO A 109 -11.81 21.39 7.42
N ASP A 110 -11.43 22.59 6.98
CA ASP A 110 -11.66 23.06 5.61
C ASP A 110 -10.73 22.35 4.62
N GLU A 111 -9.46 22.16 5.00
CA GLU A 111 -8.51 21.36 4.23
C GLU A 111 -8.95 19.90 4.15
N LEU A 112 -9.42 19.29 5.24
CA LEU A 112 -9.94 17.93 5.24
C LEU A 112 -11.15 17.76 4.30
N ARG A 113 -12.09 18.72 4.31
CA ARG A 113 -13.21 18.72 3.35
C ARG A 113 -12.70 18.84 1.91
N SER A 114 -11.75 19.72 1.66
CA SER A 114 -11.20 19.89 0.32
C SER A 114 -10.41 18.66 -0.17
N MET A 115 -9.75 17.94 0.74
CA MET A 115 -9.14 16.64 0.46
C MET A 115 -10.21 15.59 0.13
N HIS A 116 -11.30 15.54 0.90
CA HIS A 116 -12.42 14.62 0.64
C HIS A 116 -13.05 14.84 -0.74
N GLU A 117 -13.30 16.10 -1.11
CA GLU A 117 -13.84 16.50 -2.42
C GLU A 117 -12.91 16.14 -3.58
N ALA A 118 -11.59 16.13 -3.33
CA ALA A 118 -10.60 15.68 -4.30
C ALA A 118 -10.51 14.14 -4.43
N GLY A 119 -11.30 13.38 -3.66
CA GLY A 119 -11.35 11.92 -3.70
C GLY A 119 -10.50 11.22 -2.65
N ILE A 120 -9.97 11.93 -1.67
CA ILE A 120 -9.19 11.33 -0.57
C ILE A 120 -10.16 10.67 0.44
N ARG A 121 -9.81 9.45 0.87
CA ARG A 121 -10.61 8.59 1.78
C ARG A 121 -9.78 7.99 2.91
N GLY A 122 -8.62 8.57 3.16
CA GLY A 122 -7.71 8.08 4.16
C GLY A 122 -6.43 8.88 4.26
N ILE A 123 -5.66 8.56 5.29
CA ILE A 123 -4.33 9.10 5.50
C ILE A 123 -3.31 7.98 5.69
N ARG A 124 -2.04 8.28 5.42
CA ARG A 124 -0.89 7.47 5.79
C ARG A 124 -0.06 8.25 6.81
N VAL A 125 0.18 7.69 7.99
CA VAL A 125 1.02 8.33 9.01
C VAL A 125 2.49 8.25 8.56
N ASN A 126 3.09 9.40 8.25
CA ASN A 126 4.48 9.49 7.82
C ASN A 126 5.44 9.38 9.01
N LEU A 127 5.79 8.15 9.41
CA LEU A 127 6.70 7.93 10.55
C LEU A 127 8.11 8.53 10.36
N TYR A 128 8.54 8.80 9.12
CA TYR A 128 9.80 9.53 8.88
C TYR A 128 9.73 10.96 9.42
N LYS A 129 8.62 11.67 9.18
CA LYS A 129 8.41 13.06 9.65
C LYS A 129 8.53 13.16 11.18
N TYR A 130 8.01 12.17 11.89
CA TYR A 130 8.00 12.15 13.36
C TYR A 130 9.26 11.53 13.99
N ASN A 131 10.26 11.16 13.18
CA ASN A 131 11.43 10.40 13.63
C ASN A 131 11.03 9.16 14.44
N ALA A 132 9.93 8.52 14.04
CA ALA A 132 9.28 7.44 14.77
C ALA A 132 9.63 6.05 14.21
N MET A 133 10.39 5.97 13.10
CA MET A 133 10.70 4.71 12.45
C MET A 133 11.37 3.70 13.41
N HIS A 134 12.24 4.18 14.31
CA HIS A 134 12.99 3.37 15.28
C HIS A 134 12.55 3.60 16.74
N ASP A 135 11.41 4.24 16.97
CA ASP A 135 10.96 4.65 18.30
C ASP A 135 9.46 4.37 18.46
N VAL A 136 9.13 3.23 19.07
CA VAL A 136 7.74 2.80 19.27
C VAL A 136 6.94 3.80 20.12
N GLY A 137 7.57 4.50 21.06
CA GLY A 137 6.90 5.54 21.86
C GLY A 137 6.40 6.68 20.98
N ARG A 138 7.24 7.16 20.07
CA ARG A 138 6.85 8.16 19.06
C ARG A 138 5.82 7.64 18.07
N GLN A 139 5.88 6.35 17.70
CA GLN A 139 4.83 5.74 16.85
C GLN A 139 3.47 5.79 17.55
N LYS A 140 3.39 5.38 18.81
CA LYS A 140 2.14 5.44 19.59
C LYS A 140 1.58 6.86 19.66
N VAL A 141 2.43 7.86 19.89
CA VAL A 141 2.01 9.28 19.92
C VAL A 141 1.49 9.71 18.55
N ALA A 142 2.28 9.51 17.48
CA ALA A 142 1.87 9.90 16.14
C ALA A 142 0.54 9.23 15.73
N LEU A 143 0.40 7.92 15.92
CA LEU A 143 -0.82 7.19 15.58
C LEU A 143 -2.05 7.72 16.33
N ARG A 144 -1.93 8.00 17.64
CA ARG A 144 -3.03 8.54 18.46
C ARG A 144 -3.41 9.95 18.05
N GLU A 145 -2.45 10.81 17.77
CA GLU A 145 -2.71 12.19 17.34
C GLU A 145 -3.45 12.23 15.99
N HIS A 146 -3.05 11.41 15.03
CA HIS A 146 -3.73 11.29 13.74
C HIS A 146 -5.13 10.70 13.91
N ALA A 147 -5.28 9.64 14.72
CA ALA A 147 -6.58 9.06 15.01
C ALA A 147 -7.53 10.05 15.70
N ALA A 148 -7.03 10.91 16.59
CA ALA A 148 -7.83 11.93 17.24
C ALA A 148 -8.40 12.95 16.25
N VAL A 149 -7.65 13.32 15.20
CA VAL A 149 -8.13 14.19 14.12
C VAL A 149 -9.20 13.47 13.30
N LEU A 150 -8.93 12.24 12.83
CA LEU A 150 -9.90 11.48 12.03
C LEU A 150 -11.20 11.24 12.80
N LYS A 151 -11.12 10.84 14.08
CA LYS A 151 -12.29 10.63 14.93
C LYS A 151 -13.21 11.85 15.00
N ARG A 152 -12.65 13.06 14.94
CA ARG A 152 -13.40 14.32 15.03
C ARG A 152 -13.98 14.76 13.68
N HIS A 153 -13.28 14.51 12.58
CA HIS A 153 -13.56 15.18 11.31
C HIS A 153 -13.81 14.25 10.11
N CYS A 154 -13.25 13.03 10.12
CA CYS A 154 -13.26 12.09 9.00
C CYS A 154 -13.23 10.64 9.52
N ARG A 155 -14.19 10.23 10.33
CA ARG A 155 -14.17 8.90 10.97
C ARG A 155 -14.31 7.76 9.96
N GLU A 156 -14.94 8.04 8.83
CA GLU A 156 -15.12 7.15 7.69
C GLU A 156 -13.81 6.92 6.90
N TRP A 157 -12.78 7.74 7.14
CA TRP A 157 -11.49 7.56 6.48
C TRP A 157 -10.70 6.42 7.12
N SER A 158 -9.95 5.72 6.26
CA SER A 158 -8.95 4.76 6.72
C SER A 158 -7.66 5.44 7.19
N MET A 159 -6.93 4.80 8.10
CA MET A 159 -5.61 5.20 8.52
C MET A 159 -4.60 4.11 8.22
N ALA A 160 -3.57 4.43 7.44
CA ALA A 160 -2.50 3.52 7.09
C ALA A 160 -1.18 3.90 7.78
N PHE A 161 -0.34 2.93 8.09
CA PHE A 161 1.06 3.18 8.44
C PHE A 161 1.94 1.95 8.15
N THR A 162 3.25 2.16 8.11
CA THR A 162 4.22 1.07 7.95
C THR A 162 5.53 1.42 8.64
N HIS A 163 6.26 0.40 9.07
CA HIS A 163 7.51 0.50 9.80
C HIS A 163 8.38 -0.73 9.54
N ILE A 164 9.64 -0.67 9.98
CA ILE A 164 10.64 -1.73 9.74
C ILE A 164 10.92 -2.59 10.97
N HIS A 165 10.11 -2.45 12.03
CA HIS A 165 10.26 -3.14 13.31
C HIS A 165 9.01 -3.98 13.65
N PRO A 166 8.81 -5.16 13.03
CA PRO A 166 7.69 -6.03 13.35
C PRO A 166 7.57 -6.34 14.86
N GLU A 167 8.67 -6.38 15.61
CA GLU A 167 8.69 -6.57 17.06
C GLU A 167 7.91 -5.51 17.84
N PHE A 168 7.71 -4.30 17.28
CA PHE A 168 6.93 -3.26 17.94
C PHE A 168 5.43 -3.57 17.97
N TRP A 169 4.93 -4.53 17.18
CA TRP A 169 3.51 -4.86 17.17
C TRP A 169 2.97 -5.31 18.52
N GLN A 170 3.78 -5.97 19.35
CA GLN A 170 3.40 -6.32 20.73
C GLN A 170 2.95 -5.07 21.52
N GLU A 171 3.66 -3.96 21.36
CA GLU A 171 3.37 -2.70 22.04
C GLU A 171 2.34 -1.82 21.32
N LEU A 172 2.17 -2.01 20.00
CA LEU A 172 1.21 -1.29 19.18
C LEU A 172 -0.18 -1.91 19.21
N THR A 173 -0.32 -3.20 19.54
CA THR A 173 -1.62 -3.90 19.61
C THR A 173 -2.68 -3.11 20.40
N PRO A 174 -2.42 -2.63 21.63
CA PRO A 174 -3.42 -1.84 22.38
C PRO A 174 -3.77 -0.51 21.69
N VAL A 175 -2.84 0.09 20.95
CA VAL A 175 -3.08 1.34 20.20
C VAL A 175 -3.92 1.05 18.96
N ALA A 176 -3.65 -0.04 18.25
CA ALA A 176 -4.44 -0.48 17.12
C ALA A 176 -5.91 -0.74 17.53
N GLU A 177 -6.11 -1.44 18.64
CA GLU A 177 -7.45 -1.70 19.19
C GLU A 177 -8.16 -0.41 19.62
N GLU A 178 -7.45 0.54 20.25
CA GLU A 178 -7.98 1.86 20.61
C GLU A 178 -8.49 2.63 19.37
N ILE A 179 -7.68 2.64 18.30
CA ILE A 179 -8.02 3.31 17.03
C ILE A 179 -9.27 2.68 16.42
N VAL A 180 -9.32 1.35 16.32
CA VAL A 180 -10.43 0.63 15.69
C VAL A 180 -11.70 0.77 16.52
N ALA A 181 -11.61 0.72 17.85
CA ALA A 181 -12.73 0.97 18.75
C ALA A 181 -13.31 2.39 18.59
N SER A 182 -12.52 3.33 18.05
CA SER A 182 -12.99 4.68 17.71
C SER A 182 -13.72 4.78 16.36
N GLY A 183 -13.82 3.67 15.62
CA GLY A 183 -14.49 3.56 14.33
C GLY A 183 -13.60 3.80 13.12
N ILE A 184 -12.28 3.93 13.30
CA ILE A 184 -11.32 4.17 12.23
C ILE A 184 -10.75 2.83 11.76
N ALA A 185 -10.84 2.55 10.46
CA ALA A 185 -10.20 1.36 9.89
C ALA A 185 -8.68 1.55 9.84
N LEU A 186 -7.93 0.63 10.47
CA LEU A 186 -6.48 0.65 10.49
C LEU A 186 -5.91 -0.30 9.43
N VAL A 187 -4.91 0.17 8.69
CA VAL A 187 -4.25 -0.56 7.60
C VAL A 187 -2.75 -0.55 7.82
N THR A 188 -2.08 -1.68 7.58
CA THR A 188 -0.62 -1.73 7.47
C THR A 188 -0.16 -2.16 6.08
N ASP A 189 0.86 -1.49 5.57
CA ASP A 189 1.38 -1.75 4.22
C ASP A 189 2.35 -2.96 4.20
N HIS A 190 2.49 -3.57 3.02
CA HIS A 190 3.54 -4.54 2.67
C HIS A 190 3.74 -5.70 3.66
N PHE A 191 2.70 -6.49 3.92
CA PHE A 191 2.73 -7.63 4.86
C PHE A 191 3.10 -7.26 6.30
N ALA A 192 2.87 -6.00 6.70
CA ALA A 192 3.34 -5.45 7.97
C ALA A 192 4.86 -5.57 8.16
N LEU A 193 5.61 -5.76 7.06
CA LEU A 193 7.04 -6.04 6.98
C LEU A 193 7.51 -7.35 7.65
N LEU A 194 6.59 -8.28 7.96
CA LEU A 194 6.96 -9.68 8.26
C LEU A 194 7.78 -10.25 7.11
N LYS A 195 8.86 -10.96 7.43
CA LYS A 195 9.79 -11.50 6.43
C LYS A 195 9.41 -12.93 6.05
N ALA A 196 9.58 -13.21 4.76
CA ALA A 196 9.57 -14.57 4.26
C ALA A 196 10.90 -15.27 4.59
N ALA A 197 10.94 -16.60 4.45
CA ALA A 197 12.07 -17.42 4.87
C ALA A 197 13.42 -16.95 4.28
N SER A 198 13.47 -16.50 3.03
CA SER A 198 14.73 -16.04 2.41
C SER A 198 15.33 -14.79 3.05
N MET A 199 14.51 -13.97 3.71
CA MET A 199 14.94 -12.73 4.38
C MET A 199 14.97 -12.82 5.90
N LEU A 200 14.56 -13.96 6.48
CA LEU A 200 14.62 -14.16 7.92
C LEU A 200 16.03 -14.52 8.38
N PRO A 201 16.42 -14.11 9.60
CA PRO A 201 17.56 -14.70 10.31
C PRO A 201 17.41 -16.22 10.44
N GLU A 202 18.53 -16.94 10.46
CA GLU A 202 18.58 -18.41 10.43
C GLU A 202 17.65 -19.07 11.47
N GLU A 203 17.60 -18.52 12.68
CA GLU A 203 16.79 -19.02 13.79
C GLU A 203 15.27 -19.06 13.53
N TYR A 204 14.75 -18.24 12.61
CA TYR A 204 13.33 -18.18 12.25
C TYR A 204 13.02 -18.83 10.90
N ARG A 205 14.03 -19.26 10.12
CA ARG A 205 13.80 -19.75 8.74
C ARG A 205 13.00 -21.04 8.68
N ALA A 206 13.20 -21.93 9.67
CA ALA A 206 12.51 -23.22 9.73
C ALA A 206 11.03 -23.08 10.10
N ASP A 207 10.70 -22.04 10.87
CA ASP A 207 9.33 -21.71 11.28
C ASP A 207 9.15 -20.19 11.29
N ILE A 208 8.65 -19.67 10.17
CA ILE A 208 8.43 -18.23 10.00
C ILE A 208 7.43 -17.66 11.01
N THR A 209 6.61 -18.50 11.65
CA THR A 209 5.57 -18.05 12.59
C THR A 209 6.16 -17.65 13.94
N SER A 210 7.41 -18.05 14.22
CA SER A 210 8.15 -17.69 15.42
C SER A 210 8.86 -16.32 15.33
N GLN A 211 8.82 -15.65 14.17
CA GLN A 211 9.42 -14.33 14.02
C GLN A 211 8.70 -13.27 14.87
N PRO A 212 9.42 -12.25 15.37
CA PRO A 212 8.82 -11.18 16.17
C PRO A 212 7.64 -10.48 15.47
N GLY A 213 6.58 -10.19 16.22
CA GLY A 213 5.38 -9.52 15.74
C GLY A 213 4.39 -10.41 14.98
N PHE A 214 4.76 -11.62 14.54
CA PHE A 214 3.88 -12.49 13.76
C PHE A 214 2.57 -12.79 14.50
N ALA A 215 2.66 -13.25 15.75
CA ALA A 215 1.49 -13.59 16.56
C ALA A 215 0.57 -12.38 16.79
N ASP A 216 1.14 -11.20 17.07
CA ASP A 216 0.39 -9.95 17.31
C ASP A 216 -0.38 -9.52 16.05
N ILE A 217 0.29 -9.49 14.89
CA ILE A 217 -0.32 -9.12 13.61
C ILE A 217 -1.44 -10.10 13.26
N ILE A 218 -1.19 -11.41 13.36
CA ILE A 218 -2.19 -12.44 13.05
C ILE A 218 -3.40 -12.33 13.99
N SER A 219 -3.18 -12.02 15.28
CA SER A 219 -4.26 -11.79 16.24
C SER A 219 -5.13 -10.58 15.85
N LEU A 220 -4.50 -9.46 15.49
CA LEU A 220 -5.20 -8.24 15.05
C LEU A 220 -5.97 -8.43 13.74
N VAL A 221 -5.44 -9.22 12.80
CA VAL A 221 -6.15 -9.58 11.57
C VAL A 221 -7.35 -10.46 11.89
N ARG A 222 -7.14 -11.49 12.72
CA ARG A 222 -8.20 -12.44 13.14
C ARG A 222 -9.35 -11.75 13.87
N SER A 223 -9.06 -10.78 14.74
CA SER A 223 -10.09 -9.99 15.43
C SER A 223 -10.82 -8.99 14.52
N GLY A 224 -10.32 -8.77 13.31
CA GLY A 224 -10.85 -7.78 12.37
C GLY A 224 -10.36 -6.35 12.63
N ALA A 225 -9.39 -6.15 13.53
CA ALA A 225 -8.85 -4.85 13.88
C ALA A 225 -7.88 -4.29 12.83
N LEU A 226 -7.15 -5.13 12.11
CA LEU A 226 -6.11 -4.69 11.19
C LEU A 226 -6.34 -5.20 9.77
N TYR A 227 -6.35 -4.29 8.81
CA TYR A 227 -6.17 -4.64 7.40
C TYR A 227 -4.69 -4.75 7.05
N VAL A 228 -4.31 -5.73 6.24
CA VAL A 228 -2.94 -5.92 5.75
C VAL A 228 -2.92 -5.87 4.23
N LYS A 229 -2.05 -5.03 3.66
CA LYS A 229 -1.78 -5.02 2.22
C LYS A 229 -0.70 -6.04 1.87
N ILE A 230 -1.06 -7.11 1.18
CA ILE A 230 -0.12 -8.08 0.60
C ILE A 230 0.49 -7.52 -0.70
N SER A 231 1.43 -6.58 -0.52
CA SER A 231 2.02 -5.75 -1.58
C SER A 231 3.53 -5.81 -1.53
N ALA A 232 4.19 -5.47 -2.64
CA ALA A 232 5.65 -5.33 -2.71
C ALA A 232 6.43 -6.54 -2.14
N PRO A 233 6.25 -7.76 -2.66
CA PRO A 233 6.87 -8.97 -2.09
C PRO A 233 8.41 -8.87 -2.03
N TYR A 234 9.04 -8.10 -2.91
CA TYR A 234 10.48 -7.78 -2.88
C TYR A 234 10.96 -7.06 -1.61
N ARG A 235 10.05 -6.53 -0.78
CA ARG A 235 10.38 -5.94 0.54
C ARG A 235 10.55 -7.00 1.64
N ILE A 236 10.06 -8.22 1.40
CA ILE A 236 9.98 -9.30 2.39
C ILE A 236 10.57 -10.64 1.91
N SER A 237 10.91 -10.77 0.63
CA SER A 237 11.52 -11.95 0.01
C SER A 237 12.63 -11.59 -0.98
N GLU A 238 13.58 -12.50 -1.16
CA GLU A 238 14.64 -12.49 -2.20
C GLU A 238 14.30 -13.37 -3.42
N LEU A 239 13.21 -14.15 -3.39
CA LEU A 239 12.93 -15.19 -4.40
C LEU A 239 12.12 -14.70 -5.59
N ALA A 240 12.45 -13.53 -6.12
CA ALA A 240 11.83 -13.01 -7.34
C ALA A 240 12.03 -13.97 -8.55
N PRO A 241 11.12 -13.99 -9.53
CA PRO A 241 9.87 -13.22 -9.61
C PRO A 241 8.67 -13.92 -8.95
N ASP A 242 8.83 -15.16 -8.48
CA ASP A 242 7.72 -15.99 -8.01
C ASP A 242 7.41 -15.77 -6.52
N TYR A 243 8.42 -15.44 -5.73
CA TYR A 243 8.33 -15.18 -4.29
C TYR A 243 7.66 -16.35 -3.53
N GLU A 244 7.99 -17.59 -3.89
CA GLU A 244 7.32 -18.80 -3.36
C GLU A 244 7.39 -18.90 -1.82
N ASP A 245 8.44 -18.37 -1.21
CA ASP A 245 8.61 -18.34 0.25
C ASP A 245 7.67 -17.36 0.97
N VAL A 246 6.94 -16.52 0.23
CA VAL A 246 5.89 -15.63 0.77
C VAL A 246 4.57 -16.38 0.99
N ARG A 247 4.36 -17.53 0.33
CA ARG A 247 3.12 -18.32 0.42
C ARG A 247 2.65 -18.60 1.85
N PRO A 248 3.52 -18.97 2.82
CA PRO A 248 3.06 -19.24 4.17
C PRO A 248 2.54 -17.99 4.90
N LEU A 249 3.09 -16.80 4.61
CA LEU A 249 2.55 -15.53 5.13
C LEU A 249 1.17 -15.21 4.55
N VAL A 250 1.00 -15.38 3.23
CA VAL A 250 -0.31 -15.21 2.57
C VAL A 250 -1.34 -16.14 3.17
N THR A 251 -0.97 -17.42 3.35
CA THR A 251 -1.84 -18.45 3.92
C THR A 251 -2.27 -18.06 5.34
N ALA A 252 -1.32 -17.72 6.22
CA ALA A 252 -1.62 -17.34 7.60
C ALA A 252 -2.54 -16.11 7.70
N LEU A 253 -2.30 -15.09 6.87
CA LEU A 253 -3.12 -13.87 6.83
C LEU A 253 -4.55 -14.14 6.35
N VAL A 254 -4.69 -14.91 5.27
CA VAL A 254 -5.99 -15.25 4.68
C VAL A 254 -6.78 -16.20 5.59
N GLU A 255 -6.13 -17.18 6.23
CA GLU A 255 -6.77 -18.06 7.22
C GLU A 255 -7.18 -17.31 8.50
N ALA A 256 -6.43 -16.26 8.89
CA ALA A 256 -6.77 -15.43 10.03
C ALA A 256 -8.06 -14.64 9.78
N ASN A 257 -8.12 -13.90 8.67
CA ASN A 257 -9.35 -13.21 8.24
C ASN A 257 -9.23 -12.75 6.77
N PRO A 258 -9.91 -13.40 5.81
CA PRO A 258 -9.82 -13.03 4.40
C PRO A 258 -10.42 -11.65 4.10
N GLU A 259 -11.33 -11.12 4.94
CA GLU A 259 -11.97 -9.80 4.77
C GLU A 259 -11.05 -8.64 5.20
N ARG A 260 -9.87 -8.94 5.73
CA ARG A 260 -8.87 -7.95 6.14
C ARG A 260 -7.66 -7.89 5.23
N ILE A 261 -7.67 -8.63 4.14
CA ILE A 261 -6.55 -8.69 3.21
C ILE A 261 -6.83 -7.82 1.99
N LEU A 262 -5.84 -7.01 1.62
CA LEU A 262 -5.87 -6.09 0.48
C LEU A 262 -4.66 -6.34 -0.40
N TRP A 263 -4.74 -6.04 -1.70
CA TRP A 263 -3.59 -6.10 -2.59
C TRP A 263 -3.22 -4.72 -3.15
N GLY A 264 -1.92 -4.48 -3.29
CA GLY A 264 -1.39 -3.29 -3.95
C GLY A 264 -0.09 -3.61 -4.66
N SER A 265 0.19 -2.89 -5.74
CA SER A 265 1.36 -3.12 -6.60
C SER A 265 2.65 -2.56 -6.02
N ASP A 266 2.52 -1.48 -5.25
CA ASP A 266 3.61 -0.58 -4.88
C ASP A 266 4.31 0.03 -6.10
N TRP A 267 3.62 0.08 -7.26
CA TRP A 267 4.09 0.79 -8.45
C TRP A 267 4.43 2.24 -8.06
N PRO A 268 5.56 2.79 -8.51
CA PRO A 268 6.50 2.29 -9.53
C PRO A 268 7.65 1.43 -8.98
N HIS A 269 7.45 0.75 -7.85
CA HIS A 269 8.40 -0.18 -7.22
C HIS A 269 9.65 0.49 -6.65
N THR A 270 9.42 1.43 -5.73
CA THR A 270 10.52 2.02 -4.95
C THR A 270 11.26 0.93 -4.16
N PRO A 271 12.57 1.09 -3.91
CA PRO A 271 13.37 0.06 -3.25
C PRO A 271 12.97 -0.13 -1.78
N ARG A 272 13.55 -1.15 -1.16
CA ARG A 272 13.30 -1.54 0.24
C ARG A 272 13.36 -0.35 1.20
N MET A 273 12.51 -0.45 2.23
CA MET A 273 12.41 0.58 3.25
C MET A 273 13.70 0.62 4.06
N LYS A 274 14.28 1.82 4.19
CA LYS A 274 15.32 2.14 5.16
C LYS A 274 15.19 3.60 5.57
N VAL A 275 15.79 3.97 6.69
CA VAL A 275 16.07 5.37 7.02
C VAL A 275 17.35 5.76 6.28
N ARG A 276 17.31 6.88 5.56
CA ARG A 276 18.42 7.41 4.75
C ARG A 276 19.00 8.65 5.41
N SER A 277 20.30 8.90 5.20
CA SER A 277 20.85 10.23 5.46
C SER A 277 20.22 11.26 4.51
N LYS A 278 20.34 12.56 4.81
CA LYS A 278 19.84 13.61 3.92
C LYS A 278 20.51 13.56 2.55
N GLU A 279 21.80 13.28 2.53
CA GLU A 279 22.61 13.16 1.32
C GLU A 279 22.17 11.96 0.47
N GLU A 280 21.99 10.80 1.09
CA GLU A 280 21.47 9.60 0.41
C GLU A 280 20.05 9.83 -0.13
N ALA A 281 19.17 10.45 0.66
CA ALA A 281 17.79 10.70 0.27
C ALA A 281 17.69 11.72 -0.88
N ALA A 282 18.65 12.63 -1.00
CA ALA A 282 18.69 13.63 -2.06
C ALA A 282 19.14 13.07 -3.42
N GLN A 283 19.80 11.91 -3.44
CA GLN A 283 20.22 11.24 -4.65
C GLN A 283 19.06 10.44 -5.26
N GLU A 284 18.92 10.53 -6.59
CA GLU A 284 17.94 9.73 -7.32
C GLU A 284 18.21 8.24 -7.09
N THR A 285 17.17 7.51 -6.72
CA THR A 285 17.24 6.09 -6.45
C THR A 285 16.33 5.34 -7.42
N PRO A 286 16.88 4.46 -8.27
CA PRO A 286 16.11 3.81 -9.33
C PRO A 286 15.03 2.88 -8.77
N TYR A 287 14.01 2.67 -9.60
CA TYR A 287 12.98 1.67 -9.37
C TYR A 287 13.51 0.25 -9.53
N LEU A 288 12.88 -0.68 -8.81
CA LEU A 288 13.11 -2.11 -9.01
C LEU A 288 12.36 -2.58 -10.25
N MET A 289 12.97 -3.49 -11.01
CA MET A 289 12.29 -4.19 -12.09
C MET A 289 11.53 -5.38 -11.51
N VAL A 290 10.20 -5.31 -11.55
CA VAL A 290 9.30 -6.32 -10.98
C VAL A 290 8.41 -6.87 -12.09
N ASP A 291 8.28 -8.19 -12.15
CA ASP A 291 7.29 -8.85 -13.03
C ASP A 291 5.97 -9.01 -12.28
N ASP A 292 5.16 -7.94 -12.26
CA ASP A 292 3.87 -7.92 -11.57
C ASP A 292 2.92 -9.00 -12.06
N ARG A 293 2.97 -9.33 -13.36
CA ARG A 293 2.08 -10.33 -13.95
C ARG A 293 2.45 -11.72 -13.44
N ARG A 294 3.74 -12.04 -13.35
CA ARG A 294 4.21 -13.29 -12.77
C ARG A 294 3.86 -13.39 -11.29
N TRP A 295 4.09 -12.32 -10.53
CA TRP A 295 3.71 -12.25 -9.11
C TRP A 295 2.20 -12.46 -8.90
N LEU A 296 1.34 -11.74 -9.64
CA LEU A 296 -0.12 -11.85 -9.54
C LEU A 296 -0.61 -13.26 -9.90
N ARG A 297 -0.05 -13.89 -10.94
CA ARG A 297 -0.38 -15.28 -11.31
C ARG A 297 0.00 -16.25 -10.20
N GLN A 298 1.19 -16.08 -9.61
CA GLN A 298 1.65 -16.93 -8.52
C GLN A 298 0.76 -16.75 -7.28
N LEU A 299 0.49 -15.51 -6.88
CA LEU A 299 -0.40 -15.20 -5.76
C LEU A 299 -1.82 -15.77 -5.97
N LYS A 300 -2.40 -15.59 -7.17
CA LYS A 300 -3.72 -16.17 -7.49
C LYS A 300 -3.71 -17.70 -7.38
N SER A 301 -2.62 -18.37 -7.73
CA SER A 301 -2.52 -19.83 -7.66
C SER A 301 -2.59 -20.39 -6.23
N TRP A 302 -2.33 -19.57 -5.22
CA TRP A 302 -2.41 -19.95 -3.80
C TRP A 302 -3.80 -19.73 -3.19
N LEU A 303 -4.70 -19.10 -3.93
CA LEU A 303 -5.99 -18.63 -3.43
C LEU A 303 -7.14 -19.29 -4.17
N THR A 304 -8.24 -19.51 -3.48
CA THR A 304 -9.51 -19.83 -4.13
C THR A 304 -10.02 -18.61 -4.92
N ASP A 305 -10.89 -18.83 -5.90
CA ASP A 305 -11.48 -17.71 -6.66
C ASP A 305 -12.27 -16.74 -5.77
N GLU A 306 -12.91 -17.24 -4.70
CA GLU A 306 -13.62 -16.41 -3.72
C GLU A 306 -12.68 -15.55 -2.88
N GLN A 307 -11.55 -16.10 -2.41
CA GLN A 307 -10.52 -15.31 -1.71
C GLN A 307 -9.88 -14.27 -2.63
N TRP A 308 -9.62 -14.65 -3.88
CA TRP A 308 -9.08 -13.73 -4.88
C TRP A 308 -10.04 -12.56 -5.16
N ASP A 309 -11.32 -12.85 -5.39
CA ASP A 309 -12.36 -11.83 -5.56
C ASP A 309 -12.53 -10.96 -4.30
N ALA A 310 -12.43 -11.54 -3.11
CA ALA A 310 -12.46 -10.78 -1.87
C ALA A 310 -11.32 -9.75 -1.80
N ILE A 311 -10.07 -10.21 -2.01
CA ILE A 311 -8.87 -9.37 -1.93
C ILE A 311 -8.84 -8.30 -3.04
N MET A 312 -9.17 -8.69 -4.28
CA MET A 312 -9.05 -7.82 -5.44
C MET A 312 -10.24 -6.88 -5.65
N VAL A 313 -11.42 -7.18 -5.08
CA VAL A 313 -12.65 -6.44 -5.37
C VAL A 313 -13.45 -6.10 -4.11
N LYS A 314 -13.87 -7.10 -3.32
CA LYS A 314 -14.86 -6.86 -2.24
C LYS A 314 -14.28 -6.06 -1.08
N ASN A 315 -13.14 -6.48 -0.54
CA ASN A 315 -12.47 -5.83 0.58
C ASN A 315 -12.08 -4.37 0.27
N PRO A 316 -11.40 -4.06 -0.85
CA PRO A 316 -11.04 -2.68 -1.16
C PRO A 316 -12.27 -1.82 -1.43
N ARG A 317 -13.33 -2.36 -2.05
CA ARG A 317 -14.61 -1.64 -2.21
C ARG A 317 -15.28 -1.36 -0.88
N ALA A 318 -15.30 -2.31 0.05
CA ALA A 318 -15.89 -2.14 1.37
C ALA A 318 -15.14 -1.12 2.23
N LEU A 319 -13.81 -1.10 2.14
CA LEU A 319 -12.96 -0.19 2.91
C LEU A 319 -12.93 1.23 2.33
N TYR A 320 -12.74 1.37 1.01
CA TYR A 320 -12.49 2.67 0.39
C TYR A 320 -13.70 3.24 -0.37
N GLY A 321 -14.61 2.39 -0.83
CA GLY A 321 -15.76 2.81 -1.65
C GLY A 321 -16.89 3.49 -0.88
N GLN A 322 -16.63 3.93 0.36
CA GLN A 322 -17.58 4.66 1.21
C GLN A 322 -17.51 6.18 0.96
#